data_AF-A0A3D3ECS4-F1
#
_entry.id   AF-A0A3D3ECS4-F1
#
_cell.length_a   1.000
_cell.length_b   1.000
_cell.length_c   1.000
_cell.angle_alpha   90.00
_cell.angle_beta   90.00
_cell.angle_gamma   90.00
#
_symmetry.space_group_name_H-M   'P 1'
#
loop_
_entity.id
_entity.type
_entity.pdbx_description
1 polymer ?
#
loop_
_entity_poly.entity_id
_entity_poly.type
_entity_poly.pdbx_seq_one_letter_code
_entity_poly.pdbx_strand_id
1 'polypeptide(L)'
;MEDVASPSNTPAPGQPAPASSVGEMIITRPRAPADFDLQSEFSPAGDQPTAIKELVEGIQNGERDQVLLGVTGSGKTFTAAHVIRQIKRPTLILAPNKTLAAQLYGEMKSLFPDNAVEY
;
A
#
# COMPACT_ATOMS: atom_id res chain seq x y z
N MET A 1 -20.53 -10.15 56.68
CA MET A 1 -19.15 -10.11 56.16
C MET A 1 -19.07 -11.20 55.12
N GLU A 2 -18.90 -10.76 53.89
CA GLU A 2 -18.85 -11.54 52.66
C GLU A 2 -17.63 -12.47 52.65
N ASP A 3 -17.79 -13.64 52.04
CA ASP A 3 -16.70 -14.27 51.29
C ASP A 3 -17.31 -14.89 50.02
N VAL A 4 -17.11 -14.20 48.91
CA VAL A 4 -17.56 -14.57 47.57
C VAL A 4 -16.53 -15.54 46.99
N ALA A 5 -16.87 -16.83 46.96
CA ALA A 5 -16.10 -17.82 46.23
C ALA A 5 -16.34 -17.67 44.71
N SER A 6 -15.33 -17.19 43.98
CA SER A 6 -15.30 -17.16 42.52
C SER A 6 -15.34 -18.58 41.94
N PRO A 7 -16.16 -18.89 40.93
CA PRO A 7 -16.07 -20.18 40.26
C PRO A 7 -14.83 -20.23 39.36
N SER A 8 -13.94 -21.17 39.64
CA SER A 8 -12.82 -21.55 38.79
C SER A 8 -13.34 -22.14 37.48
N ASN A 9 -13.15 -21.43 36.37
CA ASN A 9 -13.50 -21.93 35.04
C ASN A 9 -12.37 -22.80 34.49
N THR A 10 -12.33 -24.07 34.88
CA THR A 10 -11.44 -25.07 34.26
C THR A 10 -12.22 -25.85 33.20
N PRO A 11 -11.85 -25.79 31.91
CA PRO A 11 -12.57 -26.50 30.86
C PRO A 11 -12.35 -28.02 30.99
N ALA A 12 -13.43 -28.79 30.80
CA ALA A 12 -13.39 -30.25 30.79
C ALA A 12 -12.63 -30.79 29.56
N PRO A 13 -11.93 -31.92 29.68
CA PRO A 13 -11.16 -32.49 28.57
C PRO A 13 -12.10 -33.02 27.47
N GLY A 14 -11.98 -32.47 26.26
CA GLY A 14 -12.73 -32.94 25.08
C GLY A 14 -13.63 -31.90 24.39
N GLN A 15 -13.74 -30.68 24.90
CA GLN A 15 -14.36 -29.58 24.13
C GLN A 15 -13.33 -28.98 23.17
N PRO A 16 -13.68 -28.75 21.88
CA PRO A 16 -12.87 -27.91 21.02
C PRO A 16 -12.77 -26.52 21.67
N ALA A 17 -11.56 -25.99 21.77
CA ALA A 17 -11.33 -24.63 22.25
C ALA A 17 -12.22 -23.65 21.45
N PRO A 18 -12.76 -22.58 22.08
CA PRO A 18 -13.54 -21.59 21.34
C PRO A 18 -12.68 -21.09 20.19
N ALA A 19 -13.20 -21.21 18.97
CA ALA A 19 -12.55 -20.72 17.78
C ALA A 19 -12.32 -19.22 17.96
N SER A 20 -11.08 -18.84 18.28
CA SER A 20 -10.64 -17.46 18.30
C SER A 20 -10.94 -16.86 16.94
N SER A 21 -11.79 -15.84 16.95
CA SER A 21 -12.29 -15.05 15.84
C SER A 21 -11.13 -14.52 14.99
N VAL A 22 -10.70 -15.31 14.00
CA VAL A 22 -9.76 -14.84 12.95
C VAL A 22 -10.34 -13.64 12.18
N GLY A 23 -11.65 -13.38 12.29
CA GLY A 23 -12.36 -12.24 11.71
C GLY A 23 -12.06 -10.86 12.31
N GLU A 24 -11.44 -10.75 13.50
CA GLU A 24 -11.14 -9.44 14.12
C GLU A 24 -9.79 -8.84 13.70
N MET A 25 -9.00 -9.55 12.91
CA MET A 25 -7.66 -9.08 12.50
C MET A 25 -7.65 -8.27 11.18
N ILE A 26 -8.82 -8.02 10.57
CA ILE A 26 -8.90 -7.11 9.43
C ILE A 26 -9.02 -5.68 9.98
N ILE A 27 -7.91 -4.95 9.96
CA ILE A 27 -7.89 -3.51 10.24
C ILE A 27 -8.71 -2.79 9.14
N THR A 28 -10.02 -2.65 9.32
CA THR A 28 -10.89 -1.81 8.48
C THR A 28 -10.84 -0.37 8.98
N ARG A 29 -9.67 0.27 8.86
CA ARG A 29 -9.62 1.73 9.00
C ARG A 29 -10.36 2.34 7.81
N PRO A 30 -11.37 3.22 8.01
CA PRO A 30 -11.94 3.99 6.93
C PRO A 30 -10.81 4.83 6.32
N ARG A 31 -10.35 4.43 5.12
CA ARG A 31 -9.30 5.14 4.40
C ARG A 31 -9.97 6.27 3.65
N ALA A 32 -9.86 7.49 4.17
CA ALA A 32 -10.05 8.67 3.35
C ALA A 32 -9.02 8.62 2.20
N PRO A 33 -9.38 9.07 0.98
CA PRO A 33 -8.42 9.18 -0.11
C PRO A 33 -7.22 10.01 0.37
N ALA A 34 -6.02 9.48 0.21
CA ALA A 34 -4.80 10.23 0.54
C ALA A 34 -4.50 11.18 -0.61
N ASP A 35 -4.34 12.48 -0.32
CA ASP A 35 -3.94 13.44 -1.33
C ASP A 35 -2.42 13.39 -1.49
N PHE A 36 -1.98 12.72 -2.55
CA PHE A 36 -0.56 12.63 -2.89
C PHE A 36 -0.17 13.80 -3.78
N ASP A 37 0.68 14.68 -3.26
CA ASP A 37 1.12 15.88 -3.94
C ASP A 37 2.48 15.65 -4.60
N LEU A 38 2.45 15.41 -5.92
CA LEU A 38 3.65 15.13 -6.70
C LEU A 38 4.32 16.44 -7.10
N GLN A 39 5.53 16.66 -6.59
CA GLN A 39 6.37 17.81 -6.88
C GLN A 39 7.45 17.45 -7.92
N SER A 40 7.47 18.15 -9.05
CA SER A 40 8.42 17.94 -10.13
C SER A 40 8.43 19.13 -11.09
N GLU A 41 9.61 19.52 -11.58
CA GLU A 41 9.76 20.49 -12.68
C GLU A 41 9.45 19.88 -14.06
N PHE A 42 9.46 18.55 -14.14
CA PHE A 42 9.20 17.80 -15.36
C PHE A 42 7.74 17.34 -15.44
N SER A 43 7.21 17.30 -16.66
CA SER A 43 5.92 16.68 -16.97
C SER A 43 6.12 15.33 -17.66
N PRO A 44 5.18 14.38 -17.54
CA PRO A 44 5.25 13.12 -18.27
C PRO A 44 5.43 13.34 -19.78
N ALA A 45 6.37 12.61 -20.38
CA ALA A 45 6.74 12.76 -21.79
C ALA A 45 6.92 11.40 -22.47
N GLY A 46 6.98 11.40 -23.81
CA GLY A 46 7.05 10.17 -24.61
C GLY A 46 5.83 9.29 -24.37
N ASP A 47 6.05 8.01 -24.06
CA ASP A 47 4.98 7.03 -23.82
C ASP A 47 4.41 7.08 -22.38
N GLN A 48 5.02 7.87 -21.49
CA GLN A 48 4.59 7.93 -20.09
C GLN A 48 3.12 8.36 -19.91
N PRO A 49 2.59 9.39 -20.61
CA PRO A 49 1.18 9.78 -20.44
C PRO A 49 0.20 8.65 -20.76
N THR A 50 0.47 7.89 -21.84
CA THR A 50 -0.35 6.74 -22.24
C THR A 50 -0.25 5.63 -21.21
N ALA A 51 0.96 5.27 -20.76
CA ALA A 51 1.16 4.25 -19.76
C ALA A 51 0.49 4.59 -18.41
N ILE A 52 0.55 5.85 -17.97
CA ILE A 52 -0.13 6.31 -16.76
C ILE A 52 -1.64 6.12 -16.91
N LYS A 53 -2.20 6.55 -18.03
CA LYS A 53 -3.64 6.44 -18.32
C LYS A 53 -4.11 4.98 -18.26
N GLU A 54 -3.44 4.10 -19.00
CA GLU A 54 -3.79 2.67 -19.06
C GLU A 54 -3.73 2.00 -17.68
N LEU A 55 -2.66 2.27 -16.91
CA LEU A 55 -2.52 1.71 -15.57
C LEU A 55 -3.62 2.20 -14.61
N VAL A 56 -3.97 3.48 -14.68
CA VAL A 56 -5.02 4.06 -13.84
C VAL A 56 -6.39 3.50 -14.21
N GLU A 57 -6.69 3.40 -15.50
CA GLU A 57 -7.93 2.79 -16.01
C GLU A 57 -8.04 1.32 -15.56
N GLY A 58 -6.98 0.52 -15.72
CA GLY A 58 -6.97 -0.87 -15.27
C GLY A 58 -7.26 -0.98 -13.76
N ILE A 59 -6.64 -0.12 -12.94
CA ILE A 59 -6.89 -0.12 -11.48
C ILE A 59 -8.36 0.23 -11.17
N GLN A 60 -8.92 1.22 -11.86
CA GLN A 60 -10.32 1.65 -11.68
C GLN A 60 -11.33 0.59 -12.15
N ASN A 61 -10.97 -0.18 -13.19
CA ASN A 61 -11.76 -1.30 -13.68
C ASN A 61 -11.67 -2.55 -12.80
N GLY A 62 -10.85 -2.51 -11.74
CA GLY A 62 -10.67 -3.63 -10.80
C GLY A 62 -9.68 -4.70 -11.27
N GLU A 63 -8.85 -4.40 -12.29
CA GLU A 63 -7.77 -5.28 -12.70
C GLU A 63 -6.75 -5.41 -11.57
N ARG A 64 -6.51 -6.65 -11.14
CA ARG A 64 -5.64 -6.93 -9.99
C ARG A 64 -4.16 -6.90 -10.34
N ASP A 65 -3.82 -7.44 -11.51
CA ASP A 65 -2.44 -7.66 -11.96
C ASP A 65 -2.20 -6.91 -13.27
N GLN A 66 -1.23 -6.00 -13.27
CA GLN A 66 -0.86 -5.18 -14.43
C GLN A 66 0.66 -5.09 -14.53
N VAL A 67 1.18 -4.98 -15.76
CA VAL A 67 2.62 -4.95 -16.02
C VAL A 67 2.99 -3.71 -16.82
N LEU A 68 3.82 -2.84 -16.23
CA LEU A 68 4.43 -1.71 -16.93
C LEU A 68 5.71 -2.19 -17.63
N LEU A 69 5.62 -2.45 -18.94
CA LEU A 69 6.78 -2.74 -19.78
C LEU A 69 7.50 -1.43 -20.13
N GLY A 70 8.73 -1.25 -19.62
CA GLY A 70 9.52 -0.06 -19.89
C GLY A 70 11.02 -0.35 -19.91
N VAL A 71 11.73 0.21 -20.89
CA VAL A 71 13.18 0.09 -21.01
C VAL A 71 13.90 0.83 -19.87
N THR A 72 15.19 0.55 -19.67
CA THR A 72 16.00 1.28 -18.68
C THR A 72 16.10 2.75 -19.07
N GLY A 73 15.97 3.65 -18.10
CA GLY A 73 16.02 5.10 -18.34
C GLY A 73 14.70 5.74 -18.79
N SER A 74 13.62 4.98 -19.02
CA SER A 74 12.33 5.53 -19.45
C SER A 74 11.53 6.25 -18.36
N GLY A 75 12.06 6.37 -17.14
CA GLY A 75 11.39 7.03 -16.03
C GLY A 75 10.26 6.21 -15.36
N LYS A 76 10.41 4.89 -15.24
CA LYS A 76 9.38 4.01 -14.63
C LYS A 76 8.94 4.46 -13.23
N THR A 77 9.87 4.93 -12.38
CA THR A 77 9.53 5.47 -11.06
C THR A 77 8.60 6.69 -11.17
N PHE A 78 8.91 7.59 -12.11
CA PHE A 78 8.11 8.79 -12.35
C PHE A 78 6.71 8.45 -12.88
N THR A 79 6.61 7.50 -13.81
CA THR A 79 5.32 6.92 -14.26
C THR A 79 4.52 6.36 -13.08
N ALA A 80 5.14 5.53 -12.24
CA ALA A 80 4.49 4.94 -11.07
C ALA A 80 4.03 6.01 -10.05
N ALA A 81 4.84 7.05 -9.83
CA ALA A 81 4.46 8.16 -8.96
C ALA A 81 3.20 8.89 -9.47
N HIS A 82 3.11 9.16 -10.78
CA HIS A 82 1.91 9.73 -11.37
C HIS A 82 0.68 8.83 -11.20
N VAL A 83 0.84 7.51 -11.32
CA VAL A 83 -0.24 6.54 -11.04
C VAL A 83 -0.67 6.65 -9.57
N ILE A 84 0.26 6.61 -8.61
CA ILE A 84 -0.01 6.75 -7.17
C ILE A 84 -0.80 8.03 -6.88
N ARG A 85 -0.38 9.15 -7.47
CA ARG A 85 -1.06 10.45 -7.36
C ARG A 85 -2.52 10.40 -7.82
N GLN A 86 -2.79 9.73 -8.95
CA GLN A 86 -4.14 9.66 -9.51
C GLN A 86 -5.06 8.70 -8.75
N ILE A 87 -4.54 7.55 -8.32
CA ILE A 87 -5.36 6.54 -7.63
C ILE A 87 -5.66 6.91 -6.17
N LYS A 88 -4.85 7.77 -5.54
CA LYS A 88 -5.06 8.25 -4.16
C LYS A 88 -5.20 7.13 -3.12
N ARG A 89 -4.42 6.07 -3.28
CA ARG A 89 -4.40 4.88 -2.41
C ARG A 89 -3.03 4.74 -1.73
N PRO A 90 -2.98 4.35 -0.44
CA PRO A 90 -1.73 3.94 0.18
C PRO A 90 -1.06 2.81 -0.62
N THR A 91 0.20 3.00 -0.98
CA THR A 91 0.94 2.10 -1.87
C THR A 91 2.16 1.51 -1.15
N LEU A 92 2.40 0.22 -1.37
CA LEU A 92 3.60 -0.48 -0.94
C LEU A 92 4.47 -0.76 -2.17
N ILE A 93 5.73 -0.33 -2.15
CA ILE A 93 6.70 -0.59 -3.21
C ILE A 93 7.66 -1.66 -2.71
N LEU A 94 7.72 -2.79 -3.40
CA LEU A 94 8.62 -3.89 -3.09
C LEU A 94 9.84 -3.84 -4.02
N ALA A 95 11.04 -3.91 -3.44
CA ALA A 95 12.29 -3.96 -4.18
C ALA A 95 13.05 -5.25 -3.83
N PRO A 96 13.84 -5.82 -4.76
CA PRO A 96 14.48 -7.11 -4.56
C PRO A 96 15.70 -7.06 -3.63
N ASN A 97 16.20 -5.87 -3.29
CA ASN A 97 17.33 -5.69 -2.38
C ASN A 97 17.31 -4.31 -1.71
N LYS A 98 18.13 -4.16 -0.67
CA LYS A 98 18.22 -2.93 0.15
C LYS A 98 18.72 -1.71 -0.63
N THR A 99 19.61 -1.91 -1.60
CA THR A 99 20.17 -0.80 -2.39
C THR A 99 19.11 -0.17 -3.27
N LEU A 100 18.35 -0.99 -4.00
CA LEU A 100 17.25 -0.51 -4.86
C LEU A 100 16.10 0.06 -4.02
N ALA A 101 15.83 -0.52 -2.85
CA ALA A 101 14.83 0.02 -1.94
C ALA A 101 15.21 1.43 -1.46
N ALA A 102 16.46 1.64 -1.04
CA ALA A 102 16.96 2.96 -0.66
C ALA A 102 16.93 3.97 -1.83
N GLN A 103 17.24 3.53 -3.05
CA GLN A 103 17.14 4.36 -4.25
C GLN A 103 15.68 4.79 -4.51
N LEU A 104 14.75 3.84 -4.53
CA LEU A 104 13.32 4.12 -4.74
C LEU A 104 12.76 5.02 -3.65
N TYR A 105 13.19 4.81 -2.40
CA TYR A 105 12.84 5.69 -1.29
C TYR A 105 13.29 7.13 -1.55
N GLY A 106 14.55 7.34 -1.94
CA GLY A 106 15.07 8.67 -2.25
C GLY A 106 14.32 9.35 -3.41
N GLU A 107 14.04 8.60 -4.47
CA GLU A 107 13.27 9.08 -5.63
C GLU A 107 11.84 9.45 -5.22
N MET A 108 11.14 8.58 -4.48
CA MET A 108 9.78 8.82 -4.02
C MET A 108 9.69 9.95 -3.00
N LYS A 109 10.65 10.07 -2.08
CA LYS A 109 10.68 11.17 -1.11
C LYS A 109 10.92 12.51 -1.78
N SER A 110 11.69 12.54 -2.87
CA SER A 110 11.89 13.74 -3.68
C SER A 110 10.63 14.12 -4.46
N LEU A 111 9.89 13.13 -4.98
CA LEU A 111 8.64 13.35 -5.73
C LEU A 111 7.45 13.69 -4.82
N PHE A 112 7.44 13.23 -3.56
CA PHE A 112 6.37 13.45 -2.60
C PHE A 112 6.93 14.00 -1.27
N PRO A 113 7.54 15.20 -1.26
CA PRO A 113 8.21 15.74 -0.09
C PRO A 113 7.26 15.91 1.10
N ASP A 114 6.01 16.29 0.82
CA ASP A 114 4.97 16.61 1.80
C ASP A 114 4.08 15.41 2.19
N ASN A 115 4.32 14.23 1.60
CA ASN A 115 3.64 12.99 1.99
C ASN A 115 4.53 12.09 2.86
N ALA A 116 3.89 11.16 3.57
CA ALA A 116 4.57 10.13 4.35
C ALA A 116 5.16 9.06 3.42
N VAL A 117 6.47 9.14 3.19
CA VAL A 117 7.28 8.16 2.47
C VAL A 117 8.30 7.61 3.45
N GLU A 118 8.33 6.29 3.64
CA GLU A 118 9.14 5.58 4.64
C GLU A 118 9.83 4.37 4.01
N TYR A 119 11.00 3.97 4.55
CA TYR A 119 11.80 2.81 4.14
C TYR A 119 12.43 2.11 5.34
#